data_AF-A0A1C6BB97-F1
#
_entry.id   AF-A0A1C6BB97-F1
#
_cell.length_a   1.000
_cell.length_b   1.000
_cell.length_c   1.000
_cell.angle_alpha   90.00
_cell.angle_beta   90.00
_cell.angle_gamma   90.00
#
_symmetry.space_group_name_H-M   'P 1'
#
loop_
_entity.id
_entity.type
_entity.pdbx_description
1 polymer ?
#
loop_
_entity_poly.entity_id
_entity_poly.type
_entity_poly.pdbx_seq_one_letter_code
_entity_poly.pdbx_strand_id
1 'polypeptide(L)'
;MSTREDVKTFFGLPLDFSMLELEPETDADLVRYFCTPENAEIIGWGSCGTHFVLLPGDEAVYCVEPELAEEGTFVLPVGADFREFVSHLLYCKCTSPLAQIFMLDATRFRKLLEDNAANTWLGCEEDFKSGDASLALLAETFGVQPKDPFDRVKALQAAFDPSVLEFSDEYYDTLGLENPRHPEEQDINTGCDVAATQVIMMKKEDTREKSQDHRLENHPG
;
A
#
# COMPACT_ATOMS: atom_id res chain seq x y z
N MET A 1 19.21 -19.93 -2.46
CA MET A 1 19.16 -18.81 -1.50
C MET A 1 17.75 -18.27 -1.54
N SER A 2 17.19 -17.94 -0.39
CA SER A 2 15.87 -17.31 -0.31
C SER A 2 15.97 -15.84 -0.72
N THR A 3 14.87 -15.27 -1.24
CA THR A 3 14.70 -13.83 -1.48
C THR A 3 15.19 -13.00 -0.30
N ARG A 4 14.86 -13.38 0.94
CA ARG A 4 15.29 -12.64 2.15
C ARG A 4 16.81 -12.67 2.37
N GLU A 5 17.49 -13.75 1.99
CA GLU A 5 18.95 -13.82 2.04
C GLU A 5 19.59 -12.96 0.95
N ASP A 6 18.98 -12.96 -0.24
CA ASP A 6 19.42 -12.12 -1.35
C ASP A 6 19.24 -10.62 -1.04
N VAL A 7 18.12 -10.22 -0.40
CA VAL A 7 17.88 -8.84 0.10
C VAL A 7 18.93 -8.43 1.14
N LYS A 8 19.22 -9.29 2.12
CA LYS A 8 20.29 -9.02 3.11
C LYS A 8 21.65 -8.86 2.44
N THR A 9 21.92 -9.65 1.41
CA THR A 9 23.15 -9.52 0.62
C THR A 9 23.17 -8.19 -0.11
N PHE A 10 22.07 -7.81 -0.77
CA PHE A 10 21.92 -6.56 -1.52
C PHE A 10 22.26 -5.33 -0.67
N PHE A 11 21.66 -5.19 0.51
CA PHE A 11 21.92 -4.07 1.41
C PHE A 11 23.28 -4.12 2.11
N GLY A 12 23.99 -5.24 2.02
CA GLY A 12 25.38 -5.36 2.48
C GLY A 12 26.41 -4.88 1.45
N LEU A 13 26.00 -4.57 0.22
CA LEU A 13 26.89 -4.13 -0.85
C LEU A 13 27.19 -2.61 -0.75
N PRO A 14 28.39 -2.16 -1.16
CA PRO A 14 28.75 -0.75 -1.20
C PRO A 14 28.15 -0.09 -2.45
N LEU A 15 26.83 0.00 -2.52
CA LEU A 15 26.08 0.54 -3.66
C LEU A 15 25.70 1.99 -3.44
N ASP A 16 25.50 2.68 -4.56
CA ASP A 16 24.75 3.92 -4.60
C ASP A 16 23.27 3.61 -4.79
N PHE A 17 22.53 3.52 -3.68
CA PHE A 17 21.10 3.18 -3.69
C PHE A 17 20.21 4.29 -4.26
N SER A 18 20.71 5.54 -4.27
CA SER A 18 19.96 6.70 -4.73
C SER A 18 19.68 6.62 -6.24
N MET A 19 20.70 6.24 -7.01
CA MET A 19 20.59 6.05 -8.46
C MET A 19 19.75 4.83 -8.84
N LEU A 20 19.64 3.85 -7.94
CA LEU A 20 18.78 2.68 -8.13
C LEU A 20 17.32 2.97 -7.77
N GLU A 21 17.06 4.05 -7.04
CA GLU A 21 15.77 4.33 -6.37
C GLU A 21 15.33 3.14 -5.52
N LEU A 22 16.24 2.65 -4.67
CA LEU A 22 15.98 1.52 -3.78
C LEU A 22 16.76 1.68 -2.47
N GLU A 23 16.46 2.75 -1.74
CA GLU A 23 17.12 3.12 -0.49
C GLU A 23 16.76 2.17 0.66
N PRO A 24 17.71 1.84 1.56
CA PRO A 24 17.40 1.05 2.74
C PRO A 24 16.46 1.80 3.68
N GLU A 25 15.61 1.06 4.40
CA GLU A 25 14.85 1.61 5.52
C GLU A 25 15.80 2.10 6.62
N THR A 26 15.56 3.29 7.17
CA THR A 26 16.33 3.83 8.30
C THR A 26 15.45 3.95 9.53
N ASP A 27 16.03 3.78 10.74
CA ASP A 27 15.30 3.84 12.02
C ASP A 27 14.56 5.18 12.26
N ALA A 28 14.90 6.24 11.51
CA ALA A 28 14.29 7.55 11.63
C ALA A 28 12.94 7.67 10.87
N ASP A 29 12.67 6.78 9.91
CA ASP A 29 11.60 6.90 8.92
C ASP A 29 10.71 5.64 8.86
N LEU A 30 10.32 5.07 10.02
CA LEU A 30 9.32 3.98 10.12
C LEU A 30 7.90 4.46 9.76
N VAL A 31 7.75 5.16 8.63
CA VAL A 31 6.47 5.61 8.10
C VAL A 31 5.92 4.49 7.22
N ARG A 32 4.90 3.79 7.70
CA ARG A 32 4.06 2.94 6.85
C ARG A 32 2.99 3.81 6.23
N TYR A 33 2.84 3.75 4.91
CA TYR A 33 1.73 4.41 4.23
C TYR A 33 0.44 3.63 4.49
N PHE A 34 -0.71 4.30 4.37
CA PHE A 34 -2.03 3.67 4.57
C PHE A 34 -2.21 2.38 3.74
N CYS A 35 -1.58 2.31 2.57
CA CYS A 35 -1.65 1.17 1.65
C CYS A 35 -0.45 0.21 1.76
N THR A 36 0.41 0.36 2.76
CA THR A 36 1.41 -0.67 3.09
C THR A 36 0.70 -1.84 3.79
N PRO A 37 0.80 -3.08 3.29
CA PRO A 37 0.16 -4.21 3.95
C PRO A 37 0.71 -4.45 5.36
N GLU A 38 -0.17 -4.88 6.25
CA GLU A 38 0.19 -5.36 7.57
C GLU A 38 1.14 -6.56 7.46
N ASN A 39 2.11 -6.63 8.37
CA ASN A 39 3.14 -7.67 8.42
C ASN A 39 4.07 -7.74 7.19
N ALA A 40 3.98 -6.81 6.24
CA ALA A 40 4.92 -6.75 5.13
C ALA A 40 6.32 -6.30 5.60
N GLU A 41 7.35 -6.96 5.07
CA GLU A 41 8.75 -6.60 5.26
C GLU A 41 9.13 -5.59 4.17
N ILE A 42 9.46 -4.35 4.55
CA ILE A 42 9.95 -3.35 3.60
C ILE A 42 11.38 -3.72 3.20
N ILE A 43 11.62 -3.81 1.90
CA ILE A 43 12.92 -4.19 1.31
C ILE A 43 13.51 -3.09 0.43
N GLY A 44 13.00 -1.87 0.54
CA GLY A 44 13.61 -0.68 -0.02
C GLY A 44 12.61 0.38 -0.45
N TRP A 45 13.08 1.61 -0.52
CA TRP A 45 12.30 2.81 -0.83
C TRP A 45 12.67 3.37 -2.19
N GLY A 46 11.65 3.61 -3.01
CA GLY A 46 11.75 4.39 -4.23
C GLY A 46 11.40 5.85 -4.01
N SER A 47 11.19 6.56 -5.11
CA SER A 47 10.80 7.96 -5.13
C SER A 47 9.35 8.17 -4.67
N CYS A 48 9.05 9.32 -4.09
CA CYS A 48 7.69 9.77 -3.75
C CYS A 48 6.86 8.81 -2.87
N GLY A 49 7.51 8.05 -1.97
CA GLY A 49 6.81 7.13 -1.07
C GLY A 49 6.50 5.75 -1.66
N THR A 50 6.82 5.53 -2.95
CA THR A 50 6.85 4.18 -3.51
C THR A 50 7.84 3.34 -2.72
N HIS A 51 7.48 2.10 -2.41
CA HIS A 51 8.37 1.18 -1.70
C HIS A 51 8.13 -0.26 -2.12
N PHE A 52 9.11 -1.11 -1.84
CA PHE A 52 9.09 -2.51 -2.21
C PHE A 52 9.00 -3.36 -0.96
N VAL A 53 8.17 -4.40 -1.01
CA VAL A 53 7.90 -5.26 0.15
C VAL A 53 7.94 -6.73 -0.20
N LEU A 54 8.15 -7.55 0.84
CA LEU A 54 7.87 -8.98 0.85
C LEU A 54 6.68 -9.26 1.74
N LEU A 55 5.77 -10.10 1.26
CA LEU A 55 4.67 -10.61 2.08
C LEU A 55 5.14 -11.80 2.95
N PRO A 56 4.51 -12.04 4.11
CA PRO A 56 4.85 -13.16 4.97
C PRO A 56 4.79 -14.51 4.25
N GLY A 57 5.91 -15.23 4.23
CA GLY A 57 5.99 -16.56 3.63
C GLY A 57 6.01 -16.60 2.09
N ASP A 58 5.93 -15.45 1.42
CA ASP A 58 6.14 -15.34 -0.02
C ASP A 58 7.60 -14.99 -0.34
N GLU A 59 8.02 -15.31 -1.55
CA GLU A 59 9.32 -14.94 -2.11
C GLU A 59 9.22 -13.82 -3.15
N ALA A 60 8.02 -13.52 -3.65
CA ALA A 60 7.78 -12.46 -4.63
C ALA A 60 8.04 -11.06 -4.05
N VAL A 61 8.50 -10.16 -4.92
CA VAL A 61 8.68 -8.73 -4.62
C VAL A 61 7.46 -7.96 -5.09
N TYR A 62 6.89 -7.16 -4.19
CA TYR A 62 5.73 -6.32 -4.45
C TYR A 62 6.13 -4.86 -4.44
N CYS A 63 5.56 -4.08 -5.36
CA CYS A 63 5.63 -2.63 -5.33
C CYS A 63 4.38 -2.11 -4.62
N VAL A 64 4.58 -1.17 -3.69
CA VAL A 64 3.53 -0.39 -3.03
C VAL A 64 3.61 1.04 -3.58
N GLU A 65 2.53 1.52 -4.20
CA GLU A 65 2.46 2.81 -4.89
C GLU A 65 1.34 3.66 -4.28
N PRO A 66 1.64 4.59 -3.35
CA PRO A 66 0.62 5.37 -2.65
C PRO A 66 0.07 6.55 -3.45
N GLU A 67 0.78 7.05 -4.46
CA GLU A 67 0.45 8.32 -5.13
C GLU A 67 -0.27 8.11 -6.46
N LEU A 68 0.18 7.16 -7.26
CA LEU A 68 -0.34 6.96 -8.63
C LEU A 68 -1.38 5.85 -8.74
N ALA A 69 -1.44 4.94 -7.76
CA ALA A 69 -2.35 3.82 -7.79
C ALA A 69 -3.75 4.19 -7.30
N GLU A 70 -4.70 3.33 -7.63
CA GLU A 70 -6.10 3.42 -7.19
C GLU A 70 -6.50 2.16 -6.40
N GLU A 71 -7.71 2.17 -5.84
CA GLU A 71 -8.29 1.04 -5.12
C GLU A 71 -8.07 -0.28 -5.89
N GLY A 72 -7.55 -1.29 -5.18
CA GLY A 72 -7.24 -2.60 -5.76
C GLY A 72 -5.91 -2.69 -6.52
N THR A 73 -5.16 -1.59 -6.68
CA THR A 73 -3.88 -1.57 -7.42
C THR A 73 -2.68 -1.03 -6.63
N PHE A 74 -2.88 -0.63 -5.37
CA PHE A 74 -1.81 -0.10 -4.52
C PHE A 74 -0.62 -1.04 -4.32
N VAL A 75 -0.87 -2.35 -4.32
CA VAL A 75 0.17 -3.36 -4.06
C VAL A 75 0.14 -4.40 -5.16
N LEU A 76 1.21 -4.48 -5.95
CA LEU A 76 1.27 -5.34 -7.12
C LEU A 76 2.65 -6.02 -7.27
N PRO A 77 2.70 -7.30 -7.66
CA PRO A 77 3.97 -8.00 -7.83
C PRO A 77 4.77 -7.44 -9.01
N VAL A 78 6.07 -7.29 -8.82
CA VAL A 78 7.04 -6.81 -9.83
C VAL A 78 8.19 -7.79 -10.09
N GLY A 79 8.25 -8.89 -9.33
CA GLY A 79 9.14 -10.01 -9.59
C GLY A 79 8.70 -11.23 -8.77
N ALA A 80 8.83 -12.43 -9.33
CA ALA A 80 8.49 -13.67 -8.63
C ALA A 80 9.48 -14.04 -7.51
N ASP A 81 10.67 -13.46 -7.55
CA ASP A 81 11.67 -13.50 -6.49
C ASP A 81 12.57 -12.27 -6.58
N PHE A 82 13.46 -12.09 -5.59
CA PHE A 82 14.37 -10.94 -5.56
C PHE A 82 15.32 -10.89 -6.76
N ARG A 83 15.76 -12.04 -7.30
CA ARG A 83 16.69 -12.07 -8.44
C ARG A 83 16.02 -11.72 -9.75
N GLU A 84 14.76 -12.13 -9.93
CA GLU A 84 13.92 -11.69 -11.04
C GLU A 84 13.68 -10.18 -10.94
N PHE A 85 13.37 -9.66 -9.75
CA PHE A 85 13.28 -8.23 -9.51
C PHE A 85 14.59 -7.49 -9.84
N VAL A 86 15.76 -7.99 -9.42
CA VAL A 86 17.06 -7.40 -9.80
C VAL A 86 17.27 -7.46 -11.31
N SER A 87 16.88 -8.55 -11.99
CA SER A 87 16.98 -8.65 -13.45
C SER A 87 16.14 -7.58 -14.15
N HIS A 88 14.97 -7.25 -13.59
CA HIS A 88 14.10 -6.17 -14.05
C HIS A 88 14.71 -4.78 -13.77
N LEU A 89 15.24 -4.57 -12.56
CA LEU A 89 15.95 -3.34 -12.18
C LEU A 89 17.13 -3.06 -13.12
N LEU A 90 17.93 -4.08 -13.44
CA LEU A 90 19.05 -3.95 -14.37
C LEU A 90 18.62 -3.51 -15.77
N TYR A 91 17.42 -3.92 -16.22
CA TYR A 91 16.86 -3.51 -17.50
C TYR A 91 16.36 -2.06 -17.45
N CYS A 92 15.64 -1.69 -16.38
CA CYS A 92 15.05 -0.36 -16.19
C CYS A 92 16.03 0.71 -15.71
N LYS A 93 17.22 0.31 -15.21
CA LYS A 93 18.28 1.14 -14.62
C LYS A 93 17.95 1.75 -13.26
N CYS A 94 16.67 1.97 -12.93
CA CYS A 94 16.14 2.32 -11.62
C CYS A 94 14.77 1.66 -11.41
N THR A 95 14.17 1.80 -10.23
CA THR A 95 12.89 1.16 -9.92
C THR A 95 11.67 1.91 -10.45
N SER A 96 11.74 3.22 -10.73
CA SER A 96 10.59 4.03 -11.18
C SER A 96 9.82 3.45 -12.38
N PRO A 97 10.47 2.97 -13.47
CA PRO A 97 9.74 2.32 -14.56
C PRO A 97 8.99 1.05 -14.14
N LEU A 98 9.53 0.28 -13.16
CA LEU A 98 8.88 -0.94 -12.65
C LEU A 98 7.62 -0.60 -11.86
N ALA A 99 7.70 0.42 -11.00
CA ALA A 99 6.59 0.88 -10.18
C ALA A 99 5.39 1.32 -11.04
N GLN A 100 5.64 1.87 -12.23
CA GLN A 100 4.60 2.39 -13.12
C GLN A 100 4.03 1.35 -14.11
N ILE A 101 4.53 0.10 -14.17
CA ILE A 101 4.07 -0.88 -15.18
C ILE A 101 2.56 -1.09 -15.12
N PHE A 102 1.94 -1.07 -13.92
CA PHE A 102 0.51 -1.35 -13.76
C PHE A 102 -0.38 -0.44 -14.60
N MET A 103 -0.06 0.85 -14.70
CA MET A 103 -0.85 1.87 -15.40
C MET A 103 -0.46 2.09 -16.87
N LEU A 104 0.64 1.47 -17.33
CA LEU A 104 1.18 1.71 -18.67
C LEU A 104 0.83 0.59 -19.66
N ASP A 105 0.67 0.98 -20.93
CA ASP A 105 0.78 0.07 -22.07
C ASP A 105 2.24 -0.06 -22.51
N ALA A 106 2.53 -1.03 -23.38
CA ALA A 106 3.89 -1.32 -23.82
C ALA A 106 4.57 -0.11 -24.49
N THR A 107 3.81 0.69 -25.25
CA THR A 107 4.35 1.85 -25.98
C THR A 107 4.77 2.94 -25.00
N ARG A 108 3.91 3.23 -24.01
CA ARG A 108 4.20 4.22 -22.97
C ARG A 108 5.34 3.76 -22.07
N PHE A 109 5.43 2.47 -21.76
CA PHE A 109 6.56 1.91 -21.02
C PHE A 109 7.89 2.10 -21.77
N ARG A 110 7.95 1.82 -23.08
CA ARG A 110 9.17 2.10 -23.87
C ARG A 110 9.53 3.57 -23.86
N LYS A 111 8.53 4.45 -24.00
CA LYS A 111 8.75 5.90 -24.00
C LYS A 111 9.29 6.37 -22.65
N LEU A 112 8.80 5.84 -21.53
CA LEU A 112 9.31 6.14 -20.20
C LEU A 112 10.79 5.74 -20.05
N LEU A 113 11.19 4.58 -20.56
CA LEU A 113 12.59 4.15 -20.55
C LEU A 113 13.48 5.10 -21.37
N GLU A 114 13.02 5.52 -22.55
CA GLU A 114 13.72 6.49 -23.39
C GLU A 114 13.85 7.86 -22.69
N ASP A 115 12.79 8.32 -22.04
CA ASP A 115 12.78 9.60 -21.32
C ASP A 115 13.70 9.57 -20.10
N ASN A 116 13.69 8.49 -19.33
CA ASN A 116 14.60 8.32 -18.20
C ASN A 116 16.07 8.28 -18.67
N ALA A 117 16.37 7.59 -19.76
CA ALA A 117 17.72 7.54 -20.32
C ALA A 117 18.18 8.89 -20.91
N ALA A 118 17.25 9.74 -21.35
CA ALA A 118 17.53 11.07 -21.86
C ALA A 118 17.56 12.15 -20.77
N ASN A 119 17.12 11.83 -19.55
CA ASN A 119 17.08 12.77 -18.44
C ASN A 119 18.52 13.07 -17.99
N THR A 120 18.93 14.35 -17.99
CA THR A 120 20.28 14.76 -17.62
C THR A 120 20.22 16.04 -16.80
N TRP A 121 21.10 16.18 -15.82
CA TRP A 121 21.30 17.41 -15.04
C TRP A 121 22.78 17.78 -14.97
N LEU A 122 23.10 18.99 -14.50
CA LEU A 122 24.49 19.44 -14.37
C LEU A 122 25.22 18.56 -13.34
N GLY A 123 26.29 17.89 -13.77
CA GLY A 123 27.09 17.00 -12.91
C GLY A 123 26.62 15.54 -12.85
N CYS A 124 25.58 15.17 -13.62
CA CYS A 124 25.05 13.81 -13.66
C CYS A 124 26.04 12.74 -14.14
N GLU A 125 27.19 13.13 -14.73
CA GLU A 125 28.16 12.18 -15.27
C GLU A 125 28.76 11.27 -14.20
N GLU A 126 29.02 11.81 -12.99
CA GLU A 126 29.54 11.01 -11.87
C GLU A 126 28.45 10.10 -11.30
N ASP A 127 27.23 10.61 -11.17
CA ASP A 127 26.06 9.87 -10.70
C ASP A 127 25.72 8.70 -11.63
N PHE A 128 25.70 8.91 -12.96
CA PHE A 128 25.48 7.83 -13.93
C PHE A 128 26.59 6.79 -13.92
N LYS A 129 27.84 7.23 -13.77
CA LYS A 129 28.97 6.28 -13.66
C LYS A 129 28.89 5.44 -12.39
N SER A 130 28.48 6.05 -11.27
CA SER A 130 28.22 5.38 -10.00
C SER A 130 27.08 4.37 -10.13
N GLY A 131 25.98 4.78 -10.76
CA GLY A 131 24.83 3.92 -11.05
C GLY A 131 25.19 2.72 -11.93
N ASP A 132 25.90 2.94 -13.04
CA ASP A 132 26.34 1.85 -13.92
C ASP A 132 27.29 0.87 -13.21
N ALA A 133 28.17 1.35 -12.32
CA ALA A 133 29.03 0.49 -11.51
C ALA A 133 28.21 -0.33 -10.50
N SER A 134 27.21 0.28 -9.87
CA SER A 134 26.29 -0.41 -8.95
C SER A 134 25.51 -1.51 -9.67
N LEU A 135 24.94 -1.21 -10.85
CA LEU A 135 24.24 -2.19 -11.67
C LEU A 135 25.16 -3.34 -12.13
N ALA A 136 26.40 -3.05 -12.50
CA ALA A 136 27.38 -4.08 -12.86
C ALA A 136 27.70 -5.01 -11.67
N LEU A 137 27.90 -4.43 -10.47
CA LEU A 137 28.13 -5.19 -9.25
C LEU A 137 26.93 -6.07 -8.88
N LEU A 138 25.70 -5.58 -9.08
CA LEU A 138 24.48 -6.35 -8.88
C LEU A 138 24.38 -7.54 -9.83
N ALA A 139 24.63 -7.31 -11.13
CA ALA A 139 24.61 -8.38 -12.12
C ALA A 139 25.62 -9.49 -11.80
N GLU A 140 26.84 -9.12 -11.37
CA GLU A 140 27.87 -10.07 -10.93
C GLU A 140 27.47 -10.81 -9.65
N THR A 141 27.07 -10.07 -8.60
CA THR A 141 26.78 -10.63 -7.28
C THR A 141 25.64 -11.65 -7.33
N PHE A 142 24.56 -11.34 -8.05
CA PHE A 142 23.40 -12.21 -8.14
C PHE A 142 23.47 -13.22 -9.30
N GLY A 143 24.46 -13.08 -10.19
CA GLY A 143 24.63 -13.94 -11.36
C GLY A 143 23.47 -13.83 -12.34
N VAL A 144 22.90 -12.62 -12.48
CA VAL A 144 21.73 -12.35 -13.31
C VAL A 144 22.07 -11.45 -14.48
N GLN A 145 21.16 -11.34 -15.44
CA GLN A 145 21.29 -10.47 -16.61
C GLN A 145 20.05 -9.57 -16.72
N PRO A 146 20.15 -8.39 -17.34
CA PRO A 146 18.99 -7.55 -17.60
C PRO A 146 17.90 -8.32 -18.36
N LYS A 147 16.65 -8.23 -17.90
CA LYS A 147 15.49 -8.84 -18.56
C LYS A 147 14.38 -7.82 -18.70
N ASP A 148 13.78 -7.76 -19.88
CA ASP A 148 12.63 -6.89 -20.15
C ASP A 148 11.45 -7.29 -19.26
N PRO A 149 10.99 -6.38 -18.36
CA PRO A 149 10.02 -6.74 -17.35
C PRO A 149 8.58 -6.70 -17.85
N PHE A 150 8.27 -6.01 -18.96
CA PHE A 150 6.91 -5.54 -19.21
C PHE A 150 5.87 -6.67 -19.23
N ASP A 151 6.04 -7.64 -20.12
CA ASP A 151 5.09 -8.75 -20.26
C ASP A 151 5.08 -9.66 -19.02
N ARG A 152 6.26 -9.84 -18.40
CA ARG A 152 6.42 -10.70 -17.21
C ARG A 152 5.68 -10.11 -16.02
N VAL A 153 5.86 -8.82 -15.75
CA VAL A 153 5.20 -8.10 -14.65
C VAL A 153 3.71 -8.01 -14.90
N LYS A 154 3.25 -7.68 -16.12
CA LYS A 154 1.81 -7.70 -16.44
C LYS A 154 1.18 -9.08 -16.18
N ALA A 155 1.88 -10.17 -16.51
CA ALA A 155 1.40 -11.51 -16.23
C ALA A 155 1.34 -11.83 -14.72
N LEU A 156 2.33 -11.39 -13.94
CA LEU A 156 2.32 -11.51 -12.48
C LEU A 156 1.13 -10.74 -11.88
N GLN A 157 0.94 -9.50 -12.32
CA GLN A 157 -0.15 -8.63 -11.85
C GLN A 157 -1.53 -9.20 -12.19
N ALA A 158 -1.71 -9.73 -13.41
CA ALA A 158 -2.98 -10.33 -13.82
C ALA A 158 -3.31 -11.64 -13.07
N ALA A 159 -2.29 -12.36 -12.59
CA ALA A 159 -2.45 -13.59 -11.83
C ALA A 159 -2.51 -13.37 -10.31
N PHE A 160 -2.30 -12.15 -9.85
CA PHE A 160 -2.23 -11.83 -8.44
C PHE A 160 -3.62 -11.89 -7.78
N ASP A 161 -3.71 -12.60 -6.67
CA ASP A 161 -4.89 -12.64 -5.82
C ASP A 161 -4.75 -11.59 -4.71
N PRO A 162 -5.46 -10.45 -4.77
CA PRO A 162 -5.31 -9.39 -3.77
C PRO A 162 -5.90 -9.76 -2.41
N SER A 163 -6.64 -10.86 -2.27
CA SER A 163 -7.22 -11.28 -0.99
C SER A 163 -6.17 -11.73 0.04
N VAL A 164 -4.92 -11.95 -0.40
CA VAL A 164 -3.78 -12.24 0.47
C VAL A 164 -3.27 -11.00 1.22
N LEU A 165 -3.70 -9.81 0.82
CA LEU A 165 -3.28 -8.55 1.43
C LEU A 165 -4.14 -8.24 2.65
N GLU A 166 -3.48 -8.02 3.77
CA GLU A 166 -4.09 -7.48 4.98
C GLU A 166 -3.68 -6.02 5.12
N PHE A 167 -4.65 -5.12 5.33
CA PHE A 167 -4.38 -3.70 5.52
C PHE A 167 -4.84 -3.22 6.91
N SER A 168 -4.22 -2.14 7.38
CA SER A 168 -4.58 -1.45 8.62
C SER A 168 -5.96 -0.79 8.52
N ASP A 169 -6.51 -0.30 9.63
CA ASP A 169 -7.79 0.43 9.62
C ASP A 169 -7.69 1.72 8.79
N GLU A 170 -6.53 2.38 8.83
CA GLU A 170 -6.23 3.61 8.08
C GLU A 170 -6.43 3.43 6.57
N TYR A 171 -6.19 2.23 6.02
CA TYR A 171 -6.45 1.94 4.62
C TYR A 171 -7.92 2.15 4.26
N TYR A 172 -8.81 1.53 5.04
CA TYR A 172 -10.24 1.57 4.81
C TYR A 172 -10.81 2.97 5.09
N ASP A 173 -10.34 3.62 6.15
CA ASP A 173 -10.74 4.98 6.51
C ASP A 173 -10.34 6.00 5.43
N THR A 174 -9.12 5.90 4.91
CA THR A 174 -8.60 6.80 3.86
C THR A 174 -9.39 6.67 2.57
N LEU A 175 -9.81 5.45 2.22
CA LEU A 175 -10.55 5.17 0.99
C LEU A 175 -12.07 5.25 1.17
N GLY A 176 -12.56 5.39 2.40
CA GLY A 176 -14.00 5.36 2.71
C GLY A 176 -14.64 3.99 2.45
N LEU A 177 -13.87 2.91 2.62
CA LEU A 177 -14.29 1.53 2.40
C LEU A 177 -14.77 0.87 3.70
N GLU A 178 -15.58 -0.18 3.55
CA GLU A 178 -15.96 -1.03 4.68
C GLU A 178 -14.78 -1.93 5.07
N ASN A 179 -14.41 -1.92 6.35
CA ASN A 179 -13.34 -2.77 6.86
C ASN A 179 -13.90 -4.18 7.17
N PRO A 180 -13.48 -5.22 6.44
CA PRO A 180 -14.01 -6.58 6.61
C PRO A 180 -13.65 -7.20 7.97
N ARG A 181 -12.68 -6.63 8.71
CA ARG A 181 -12.34 -7.04 10.08
C ARG A 181 -13.35 -6.53 11.11
N HIS A 182 -14.14 -5.50 10.75
CA HIS A 182 -15.12 -4.85 11.61
C HIS A 182 -16.50 -4.79 10.94
N PRO A 183 -17.18 -5.93 10.71
CA PRO A 183 -18.49 -5.96 10.05
C PRO A 183 -19.64 -5.33 10.87
N GLU A 184 -19.38 -4.72 12.05
CA GLU A 184 -20.40 -4.30 13.02
C GLU A 184 -20.37 -2.81 13.42
N GLU A 185 -19.82 -1.90 12.59
CA GLU A 185 -19.96 -0.44 12.84
C GLU A 185 -21.04 0.24 11.98
N GLN A 186 -22.02 -0.51 11.45
CA GLN A 186 -23.10 0.07 10.62
C GLN A 186 -24.47 0.21 11.30
N ASP A 187 -24.67 -0.16 12.57
CA ASP A 187 -26.00 -0.10 13.22
C ASP A 187 -26.11 0.82 14.45
N ILE A 188 -25.27 1.85 14.57
CA ILE A 188 -25.44 2.90 15.60
C ILE A 188 -25.37 4.34 15.08
N ASN A 189 -25.86 4.67 13.87
CA ASN A 189 -26.28 6.08 13.64
C ASN A 189 -27.22 6.38 12.47
N THR A 190 -27.96 5.41 11.92
CA THR A 190 -29.00 5.74 10.94
C THR A 190 -30.31 5.00 11.21
N GLY A 191 -30.93 5.36 12.33
CA GLY A 191 -32.38 5.37 12.49
C GLY A 191 -33.06 4.07 12.91
N CYS A 192 -33.17 3.82 14.21
CA CYS A 192 -34.45 3.46 14.85
C CYS A 192 -34.33 3.46 16.39
N ASP A 193 -34.30 4.62 17.05
CA ASP A 193 -34.54 4.65 18.50
C ASP A 193 -35.26 5.91 19.01
N VAL A 194 -36.12 6.47 18.15
CA VAL A 194 -37.12 7.48 18.57
C VAL A 194 -38.44 6.87 19.04
N ALA A 195 -38.63 5.55 18.93
CA ALA A 195 -39.88 4.89 19.33
C ALA A 195 -39.95 4.53 20.83
N ALA A 196 -38.83 4.25 21.50
CA ALA A 196 -38.85 3.84 22.91
C ALA A 196 -39.10 5.01 23.88
N THR A 197 -38.66 6.23 23.54
CA THR A 197 -38.79 7.40 24.42
C THR A 197 -40.19 8.04 24.37
N GLN A 198 -40.92 7.94 23.24
CA GLN A 198 -42.29 8.49 23.15
C GLN A 198 -43.34 7.65 23.90
N VAL A 199 -43.17 6.32 23.99
CA VAL A 199 -44.14 5.46 24.70
C VAL A 199 -44.07 5.67 26.22
N ILE A 200 -42.90 6.04 26.76
CA ILE A 200 -42.74 6.33 28.19
C ILE A 200 -43.35 7.70 28.55
N MET A 201 -43.29 8.69 27.66
CA MET A 201 -43.92 10.01 27.86
C MET A 201 -45.46 9.91 27.82
N MET A 202 -46.04 9.18 26.86
CA MET A 202 -47.51 9.05 26.77
C MET A 202 -48.12 8.23 27.91
N LYS A 203 -47.42 7.21 28.44
CA LYS A 203 -47.91 6.50 29.63
C LYS A 203 -47.83 7.32 30.91
N LYS A 204 -46.92 8.30 31.00
CA LYS A 204 -46.80 9.21 32.15
C LYS A 204 -47.82 10.35 32.14
N GLU A 205 -48.32 10.75 30.97
CA GLU A 205 -49.39 11.77 30.87
C GLU A 205 -50.78 11.17 31.19
N ASP A 206 -51.09 9.95 30.75
CA ASP A 206 -52.38 9.30 31.05
C ASP A 206 -52.52 8.92 32.55
N THR A 207 -51.40 8.71 33.27
CA THR A 207 -51.45 8.57 34.74
C THR A 207 -51.53 9.89 35.49
N ARG A 208 -51.20 11.03 34.85
CA ARG A 208 -51.26 12.36 35.48
C ARG A 208 -52.64 13.00 35.35
N GLU A 209 -53.36 12.75 34.25
CA GLU A 209 -54.75 13.21 34.09
C GLU A 209 -55.74 12.44 34.99
N LYS A 210 -55.53 11.14 35.25
CA LYS A 210 -56.41 10.36 36.14
C LYS A 210 -56.21 10.62 37.64
N SER A 211 -55.18 11.36 38.04
CA SER A 211 -54.92 11.69 39.45
C SER A 211 -55.42 13.09 39.85
N GLN A 212 -55.88 13.93 38.91
CA GLN A 212 -56.40 15.27 39.22
C GLN A 212 -57.93 15.35 39.34
N ASP A 213 -58.66 14.29 39.02
CA ASP A 213 -60.14 14.27 39.04
C ASP A 213 -60.75 13.60 40.29
N HIS A 214 -59.97 13.45 41.37
CA HIS A 214 -60.43 12.82 42.62
C HIS A 214 -60.04 13.55 43.91
N ARG A 215 -59.97 14.89 43.87
CA ARG A 215 -59.85 15.68 45.10
C ARG A 215 -60.62 17.00 45.08
N LEU A 216 -61.89 16.93 44.71
CA LEU A 216 -62.91 17.91 45.06
C LEU A 216 -64.16 17.14 45.48
N GLU A 217 -64.32 16.98 46.79
CA GLU A 217 -65.59 16.92 47.54
C GLU A 217 -65.31 16.25 48.88
N ASN A 218 -65.36 17.06 49.95
CA ASN A 218 -66.00 16.76 51.24
C ASN A 218 -65.46 17.72 52.32
N HIS A 219 -66.05 18.92 52.36
CA HIS A 219 -66.43 19.55 53.62
C HIS A 219 -67.76 18.92 54.06
N PRO A 220 -68.01 18.67 55.36
CA PRO A 220 -68.54 19.75 56.21
C PRO A 220 -68.18 19.65 57.71
N GLY A 221 -68.44 20.74 58.45
CA GLY A 221 -68.50 20.75 59.92
C GLY A 221 -67.90 21.99 60.54
#